data_AF-A0A1B9DP51-F1
#
_entry.id   AF-A0A1B9DP51-F1
#
_cell.length_a   1.000
_cell.length_b   1.000
_cell.length_c   1.000
_cell.angle_alpha   90.00
_cell.angle_beta   90.00
_cell.angle_gamma   90.00
#
_symmetry.space_group_name_H-M   'P 1'
#
loop_
_entity.id
_entity.type
_entity.pdbx_description
1 polymer ?
#
loop_
_entity_poly.entity_id
_entity_poly.type
_entity_poly.pdbx_seq_one_letter_code
_entity_poly.pdbx_strand_id
1 'polypeptide(L)'
;MKSKAFFFCLFFFVAMNIVSAQDKKTNQSIISTTATIRKYYDLKELQNLKKGELLELYIERINVLVKTLPYIALATKPGVTLTDLGIPNDNENKKVLAEQEEITNDFLSTTVAFQRKMTPYSDTKNLIAAILFYENTLKSLHEFNEM
;
A
#
# COMPACT_ATOMS: atom_id res chain seq x y z
N MET A 1 45.38 18.04 -31.46
CA MET A 1 44.18 17.17 -31.55
C MET A 1 43.67 16.63 -30.20
N LYS A 2 44.08 17.17 -29.04
CA LYS A 2 43.64 16.68 -27.72
C LYS A 2 42.53 17.52 -27.05
N SER A 3 42.33 18.77 -27.48
CA SER A 3 41.31 19.67 -26.89
C SER A 3 39.91 19.51 -27.53
N LYS A 4 39.83 19.02 -28.78
CA LYS A 4 38.55 18.79 -29.48
C LYS A 4 37.78 17.55 -29.01
N ALA A 5 38.47 16.57 -28.43
CA ALA A 5 37.84 15.38 -27.87
C ALA A 5 37.18 15.64 -26.50
N PHE A 6 37.67 16.63 -25.75
CA PHE A 6 37.14 16.97 -24.43
C PHE A 6 35.76 17.65 -24.51
N PHE A 7 35.54 18.46 -25.55
CA PHE A 7 34.25 19.11 -25.78
C PHE A 7 33.14 18.15 -26.23
N PHE A 8 33.50 17.03 -26.87
CA PHE A 8 32.54 16.03 -27.33
C PHE A 8 32.01 15.15 -26.18
N CYS A 9 32.84 14.88 -25.16
CA CYS A 9 32.41 14.13 -23.97
C CYS A 9 31.52 14.97 -23.03
N LEU A 10 31.69 16.30 -22.99
CA LEU A 10 30.89 17.17 -22.13
C LEU A 10 29.44 17.32 -22.62
N PHE A 11 29.20 17.23 -23.93
CA PHE A 11 27.85 17.27 -24.51
C PHE A 11 27.06 15.98 -24.27
N PHE A 12 27.74 14.84 -24.10
CA PHE A 12 27.09 13.55 -23.85
C PHE A 12 26.62 13.38 -22.39
N PHE A 13 27.15 14.17 -21.46
CA PHE A 13 26.73 14.13 -20.05
C PHE A 13 25.46 14.95 -19.74
N VAL A 14 25.11 15.91 -20.59
CA VAL A 14 23.92 16.77 -20.38
C VAL A 14 22.65 16.10 -20.93
N ALA A 15 22.76 15.16 -21.87
CA ALA A 15 21.61 14.49 -22.48
C ALA A 15 20.98 13.37 -21.63
N MET A 16 21.59 12.93 -20.53
CA MET A 16 21.10 11.80 -19.73
C MET A 16 20.21 12.19 -18.52
N ASN A 17 19.98 13.48 -18.25
CA ASN A 17 19.24 13.91 -17.06
C ASN A 17 17.78 14.33 -17.32
N ILE A 18 17.20 13.99 -18.48
CA ILE A 18 15.77 14.17 -18.72
C ILE A 18 15.06 12.81 -18.75
N VAL A 19 15.30 11.97 -17.73
CA VAL A 19 14.30 10.96 -17.37
C VAL A 19 13.19 11.71 -16.67
N SER A 20 12.28 12.25 -17.47
CA SER A 20 11.02 12.78 -16.97
C SER A 20 10.27 11.63 -16.31
N ALA A 21 10.09 11.70 -14.98
CA ALA A 21 9.28 10.76 -14.21
C ALA A 21 7.77 10.90 -14.50
N GLN A 22 7.38 11.59 -15.58
CA GLN A 22 6.00 11.99 -15.87
C GLN A 22 5.08 10.85 -16.35
N ASP A 23 5.60 9.67 -16.68
CA ASP A 23 4.83 8.57 -17.28
C ASP A 23 4.19 7.57 -16.29
N LYS A 24 4.17 7.87 -14.98
CA LYS A 24 3.40 7.08 -14.01
C LYS A 24 2.01 7.64 -13.70
N LYS A 25 1.46 8.54 -14.53
CA LYS A 25 0.07 9.02 -14.42
C LYS A 25 -0.94 8.03 -14.99
N THR A 26 -0.90 6.77 -14.55
CA THR A 26 -2.11 5.94 -14.60
C THR A 26 -3.10 6.54 -13.60
N ASN A 27 -4.40 6.56 -13.93
CA ASN A 27 -5.44 7.12 -13.05
C ASN A 27 -5.31 6.54 -11.64
N GLN A 28 -4.77 7.34 -10.74
CA GLN A 28 -4.47 6.93 -9.38
C GLN A 28 -5.80 6.74 -8.63
N SER A 29 -5.91 5.61 -7.93
CA SER A 29 -7.10 5.27 -7.17
C SER A 29 -6.94 5.71 -5.71
N ILE A 30 -8.04 6.09 -5.08
CA ILE A 30 -8.10 6.48 -3.66
C ILE A 30 -7.72 5.31 -2.77
N ILE A 31 -8.31 4.13 -3.03
CA ILE A 31 -7.91 2.86 -2.41
C ILE A 31 -7.15 2.04 -3.44
N SER A 32 -5.92 1.67 -3.11
CA SER A 32 -5.06 0.84 -3.96
C SER A 32 -5.76 -0.46 -4.34
N THR A 33 -5.68 -0.83 -5.62
CA THR A 33 -6.17 -2.14 -6.13
C THR A 33 -5.47 -3.34 -5.50
N THR A 34 -4.32 -3.12 -4.84
CA THR A 34 -3.60 -4.16 -4.09
C THR A 34 -4.15 -4.42 -2.69
N ALA A 35 -5.11 -3.61 -2.22
CA ALA A 35 -5.75 -3.75 -0.92
C ALA A 35 -6.86 -4.83 -0.96
N THR A 36 -6.49 -6.06 -1.27
CA THR A 36 -7.43 -7.19 -1.39
C THR A 36 -6.97 -8.38 -0.57
N ILE A 37 -7.91 -9.02 0.14
CA ILE A 37 -7.67 -10.28 0.85
C ILE A 37 -8.14 -11.44 -0.02
N ARG A 38 -7.31 -12.47 -0.17
CA ARG A 38 -7.66 -13.66 -0.97
C ARG A 38 -8.57 -14.64 -0.23
N LYS A 39 -8.36 -14.79 1.07
CA LYS A 39 -9.06 -15.76 1.92
C LYS A 39 -9.17 -15.24 3.34
N TYR A 40 -10.35 -15.38 3.94
CA TYR A 40 -10.57 -15.25 5.37
C TYR A 40 -10.43 -16.61 6.06
N TYR A 41 -9.91 -16.62 7.28
CA TYR A 41 -9.65 -17.82 8.06
C TYR A 41 -10.57 -17.88 9.28
N ASP A 42 -11.02 -19.08 9.62
CA ASP A 42 -11.67 -19.31 10.91
C ASP A 42 -10.64 -19.62 12.02
N LEU A 43 -11.11 -19.65 13.28
CA LEU A 43 -10.26 -19.92 14.43
C LEU A 43 -9.55 -21.29 14.34
N LYS A 44 -10.24 -22.34 13.85
CA LYS A 44 -9.65 -23.69 13.76
C LYS A 44 -8.58 -23.72 12.68
N GLU A 45 -8.82 -23.07 11.54
CA GLU A 45 -7.85 -22.95 10.47
C GLU A 45 -6.58 -22.23 10.97
N LEU A 46 -6.72 -21.10 11.67
CA LEU A 46 -5.58 -20.37 12.23
C LEU A 46 -4.81 -21.17 13.29
N GLN A 47 -5.50 -21.95 14.14
CA GLN A 47 -4.86 -22.81 15.14
C GLN A 47 -3.99 -23.92 14.52
N ASN A 48 -4.27 -24.31 13.28
CA ASN A 48 -3.50 -25.33 12.57
C ASN A 48 -2.28 -24.75 11.81
N LEU A 49 -2.14 -23.43 11.74
CA LEU A 49 -1.01 -22.78 11.07
C LEU A 49 0.22 -22.68 11.97
N LYS A 50 1.40 -22.75 11.36
CA LYS A 50 2.65 -22.48 12.06
C LYS A 50 2.76 -20.99 12.35
N LYS A 51 3.49 -20.63 13.42
CA LYS A 51 3.69 -19.24 13.82
C LYS A 51 4.23 -18.34 12.69
N GLY A 52 5.11 -18.85 11.84
CA GLY A 52 5.61 -18.12 10.67
C GLY A 52 4.51 -17.75 9.67
N GLU A 53 3.58 -18.66 9.41
CA GLU A 53 2.44 -18.44 8.51
C GLU A 53 1.47 -17.41 9.12
N LEU A 54 1.24 -17.50 10.42
CA LEU A 54 0.43 -16.51 11.15
C LEU A 54 1.05 -15.10 11.11
N LEU A 55 2.38 -14.99 11.16
CA LEU A 55 3.06 -13.69 11.06
C LEU A 55 2.88 -13.05 9.68
N GLU A 56 2.99 -13.83 8.61
CA GLU A 56 2.74 -13.32 7.26
C GLU A 56 1.27 -12.91 7.07
N LEU A 57 0.32 -13.71 7.60
CA LEU A 57 -1.09 -13.32 7.59
C LEU A 57 -1.34 -12.03 8.38
N TYR A 58 -0.78 -11.90 9.58
CA TYR A 58 -0.89 -10.69 10.38
C TYR A 58 -0.39 -9.45 9.63
N ILE A 59 0.76 -9.56 8.96
CA ILE A 59 1.34 -8.50 8.13
C ILE A 59 0.45 -8.19 6.91
N GLU A 60 -0.07 -9.21 6.23
CA GLU A 60 -0.98 -9.02 5.10
C GLU A 60 -2.24 -8.26 5.54
N ARG A 61 -2.84 -8.63 6.68
CA ARG A 61 -4.06 -8.00 7.19
C ARG A 61 -3.86 -6.53 7.54
N ILE A 62 -2.77 -6.18 8.22
CA ILE A 62 -2.49 -4.77 8.52
C ILE A 62 -2.22 -3.96 7.25
N ASN A 63 -1.53 -4.54 6.26
CA ASN A 63 -1.29 -3.87 4.97
C ASN A 63 -2.60 -3.50 4.27
N VAL A 64 -3.58 -4.42 4.26
CA VAL A 64 -4.89 -4.15 3.65
C VAL A 64 -5.66 -3.11 4.46
N LEU A 65 -5.67 -3.22 5.80
CA LEU A 65 -6.36 -2.26 6.68
C LEU A 65 -5.83 -0.84 6.49
N VAL A 66 -4.52 -0.64 6.50
CA VAL A 66 -3.89 0.69 6.36
C VAL A 66 -4.15 1.29 4.99
N LYS A 67 -4.22 0.46 3.93
CA LYS A 67 -4.57 0.92 2.57
C LYS A 67 -6.06 1.22 2.38
N THR A 68 -6.92 0.89 3.36
CA THR A 68 -8.38 0.97 3.23
C THR A 68 -8.99 1.93 4.23
N LEU A 69 -8.73 1.75 5.53
CA LEU A 69 -9.37 2.46 6.64
C LEU A 69 -9.32 3.98 6.55
N PRO A 70 -8.20 4.63 6.16
CA PRO A 70 -8.16 6.09 6.09
C PRO A 70 -9.12 6.70 5.06
N TYR A 71 -9.58 5.89 4.09
CA TYR A 71 -10.29 6.36 2.91
C TYR A 71 -11.78 6.01 2.91
N ILE A 72 -12.30 5.33 3.94
CA ILE A 72 -13.66 4.77 3.95
C ILE A 72 -14.78 5.82 3.79
N ALA A 73 -14.50 7.08 4.09
CA ALA A 73 -15.42 8.19 3.85
C ALA A 73 -15.43 8.69 2.39
N LEU A 74 -14.37 8.40 1.63
CA LEU A 74 -14.21 8.77 0.22
C LEU A 74 -14.57 7.61 -0.71
N ALA A 75 -14.04 6.42 -0.43
CA ALA A 75 -14.25 5.24 -1.24
C ALA A 75 -14.30 4.01 -0.34
N THR A 76 -15.13 3.05 -0.74
CA THR A 76 -15.31 1.77 -0.05
C THR A 76 -14.84 0.59 -0.89
N LYS A 77 -14.53 0.82 -2.17
CA LYS A 77 -14.01 -0.18 -3.13
C LYS A 77 -12.62 0.23 -3.62
N PRO A 78 -11.70 -0.73 -3.79
CA PRO A 78 -10.45 -0.48 -4.52
C PRO A 78 -10.70 0.00 -5.95
N GLY A 79 -9.80 0.84 -6.47
CA GLY A 79 -9.84 1.28 -7.86
C GLY A 79 -10.70 2.52 -8.16
N VAL A 80 -11.44 3.05 -7.17
CA VAL A 80 -12.19 4.31 -7.30
C VAL A 80 -11.23 5.49 -7.47
N THR A 81 -11.46 6.34 -8.47
CA THR A 81 -10.60 7.50 -8.81
C THR A 81 -11.20 8.83 -8.35
N LEU A 82 -10.41 9.91 -8.42
CA LEU A 82 -10.89 11.28 -8.12
C LEU A 82 -12.13 11.65 -8.97
N THR A 83 -12.11 11.31 -10.25
CA THR A 83 -13.21 11.60 -11.18
C THR A 83 -14.49 10.86 -10.79
N ASP A 84 -14.38 9.61 -10.33
CA ASP A 84 -15.53 8.81 -9.91
C ASP A 84 -16.23 9.42 -8.68
N LEU A 85 -15.48 10.16 -7.86
CA LEU A 85 -15.97 10.88 -6.68
C LEU A 85 -16.42 12.31 -6.97
N GLY A 86 -16.35 12.76 -8.23
CA GLY A 86 -16.61 14.15 -8.60
C GLY A 86 -15.58 15.14 -8.05
N ILE A 87 -14.41 14.67 -7.60
CA ILE A 87 -13.32 15.51 -7.12
C ILE A 87 -12.58 16.09 -8.34
N PRO A 88 -12.27 17.40 -8.38
CA PRO A 88 -11.51 17.99 -9.48
C PRO A 88 -10.18 17.25 -9.72
N ASN A 89 -10.00 16.75 -10.94
CA ASN A 89 -8.82 15.98 -11.33
C ASN A 89 -7.64 16.89 -11.76
N ASP A 90 -7.40 17.95 -11.00
CA ASP A 90 -6.33 18.93 -11.21
C ASP A 90 -4.98 18.45 -10.65
N ASN A 91 -3.92 19.25 -10.86
CA ASN A 91 -2.58 18.88 -10.41
C ASN A 91 -2.41 18.92 -8.89
N GLU A 92 -3.22 19.71 -8.18
CA GLU A 92 -3.12 19.85 -6.73
C GLU A 92 -3.67 18.58 -6.05
N ASN A 93 -4.88 18.18 -6.41
CA ASN A 93 -5.49 16.95 -5.86
C ASN A 93 -4.72 15.69 -6.25
N LYS A 94 -4.19 15.63 -7.49
CA LYS A 94 -3.28 14.55 -7.90
C LYS A 94 -2.02 14.49 -7.04
N LYS A 95 -1.44 15.65 -6.73
CA LYS A 95 -0.22 15.73 -5.91
C LYS A 95 -0.50 15.26 -4.48
N VAL A 96 -1.59 15.70 -3.87
CA VAL A 96 -2.00 15.24 -2.52
C VAL A 96 -2.19 13.73 -2.49
N LEU A 97 -2.85 13.15 -3.50
CA LEU A 97 -3.06 11.71 -3.58
C LEU A 97 -1.74 10.94 -3.75
N ALA A 98 -0.82 11.45 -4.60
CA ALA A 98 0.51 10.87 -4.80
C ALA A 98 1.37 10.90 -3.53
N GLU A 99 1.42 12.06 -2.84
CA GLU A 99 2.14 12.21 -1.57
C GLU A 99 1.58 11.27 -0.49
N GLN A 100 0.25 11.16 -0.41
CA GLN A 100 -0.39 10.26 0.54
C GLN A 100 -0.07 8.78 0.25
N GLU A 101 0.00 8.37 -1.02
CA GLU A 101 0.40 7.01 -1.39
C GLU A 101 1.87 6.73 -1.01
N GLU A 102 2.77 7.68 -1.28
CA GLU A 102 4.19 7.57 -0.91
C GLU A 102 4.36 7.43 0.61
N ILE A 103 3.74 8.32 1.39
CA ILE A 103 3.78 8.28 2.86
C ILE A 103 3.19 6.97 3.39
N THR A 104 2.10 6.48 2.79
CA THR A 104 1.49 5.20 3.19
C THR A 104 2.45 4.04 2.94
N ASN A 105 3.16 4.03 1.81
CA ASN A 105 4.13 2.99 1.49
C ASN A 105 5.34 3.00 2.45
N ASP A 106 5.84 4.18 2.80
CA ASP A 106 6.94 4.33 3.76
C ASP A 106 6.53 3.90 5.17
N PHE A 107 5.33 4.30 5.59
CA PHE A 107 4.73 3.88 6.85
C PHE A 107 4.60 2.35 6.91
N LEU A 108 4.06 1.73 5.85
CA LEU A 108 3.91 0.28 5.78
C LEU A 108 5.26 -0.43 5.79
N SER A 109 6.23 0.02 5.00
CA SER A 109 7.58 -0.55 4.96
C SER A 109 8.23 -0.56 6.34
N THR A 110 8.20 0.59 7.02
CA THR A 110 8.77 0.74 8.37
C THR A 110 8.04 -0.12 9.39
N THR A 111 6.71 -0.13 9.33
CA THR A 111 5.86 -0.92 10.23
C THR A 111 6.07 -2.41 10.04
N VAL A 112 6.14 -2.89 8.79
CA VAL A 112 6.41 -4.30 8.47
C VAL A 112 7.78 -4.72 8.95
N ALA A 113 8.81 -3.88 8.78
CA ALA A 113 10.14 -4.16 9.29
C ALA A 113 10.15 -4.31 10.83
N PHE A 114 9.46 -3.41 11.53
CA PHE A 114 9.26 -3.51 12.98
C PHE A 114 8.52 -4.80 13.35
N GLN A 115 7.40 -5.09 12.69
CA GLN A 115 6.56 -6.25 12.99
C GLN A 115 7.28 -7.57 12.75
N ARG A 116 8.05 -7.69 11.65
CA ARG A 116 8.87 -8.88 11.38
C ARG A 116 9.90 -9.14 12.47
N LYS A 117 10.42 -8.07 13.09
CA LYS A 117 11.42 -8.18 14.17
C LYS A 117 10.77 -8.44 15.53
N MET A 118 9.67 -7.75 15.86
CA MET A 118 9.11 -7.74 17.22
C MET A 118 7.94 -8.71 17.43
N THR A 119 7.10 -8.92 16.42
CA THR A 119 5.91 -9.79 16.52
C THR A 119 6.24 -11.27 16.75
N PRO A 120 7.39 -11.83 16.31
CA PRO A 120 7.77 -13.21 16.66
C PRO A 120 7.87 -13.47 18.17
N TYR A 121 8.05 -12.44 19.01
CA TYR A 121 8.08 -12.56 20.46
C TYR A 121 6.68 -12.59 21.10
N SER A 122 5.62 -12.31 20.35
CA SER A 122 4.23 -12.39 20.85
C SER A 122 3.77 -13.83 21.08
N ASP A 123 2.83 -14.03 21.99
CA ASP A 123 2.16 -15.33 22.14
C ASP A 123 1.34 -15.67 20.91
N THR A 124 1.42 -16.93 20.45
CA THR A 124 0.67 -17.39 19.27
C THR A 124 -0.84 -17.18 19.43
N LYS A 125 -1.38 -17.30 20.66
CA LYS A 125 -2.80 -17.03 20.95
C LYS A 125 -3.19 -15.58 20.68
N ASN A 126 -2.34 -14.63 21.08
CA ASN A 126 -2.56 -13.21 20.85
C ASN A 126 -2.46 -12.87 19.36
N LEU A 127 -1.51 -13.51 18.64
CA LEU A 127 -1.37 -13.36 17.19
C LEU A 127 -2.62 -13.84 16.45
N ILE A 128 -3.15 -15.01 16.79
CA ILE A 128 -4.41 -15.54 16.22
C ILE A 128 -5.57 -14.59 16.51
N ALA A 129 -5.71 -14.13 17.75
CA ALA A 129 -6.79 -13.20 18.13
C ALA A 129 -6.71 -11.88 17.34
N ALA A 130 -5.50 -11.35 17.14
CA ALA A 130 -5.30 -10.13 16.37
C ALA A 130 -5.65 -10.33 14.88
N ILE A 131 -5.26 -11.47 14.28
CA ILE A 131 -5.65 -11.81 12.90
C ILE A 131 -7.17 -11.86 12.76
N LEU A 132 -7.86 -12.56 13.68
CA LEU A 132 -9.33 -12.63 13.68
C LEU A 132 -9.97 -11.25 13.82
N PHE A 133 -9.43 -10.40 14.68
CA PHE A 133 -9.92 -9.03 14.85
C PHE A 133 -9.78 -8.22 13.54
N TYR A 134 -8.62 -8.29 12.89
CA TYR A 134 -8.40 -7.61 11.61
C TYR A 134 -9.32 -8.15 10.52
N GLU A 135 -9.49 -9.46 10.45
CA GLU A 135 -10.39 -10.08 9.47
C GLU A 135 -11.85 -9.71 9.69
N ASN A 136 -12.33 -9.69 10.93
CA ASN A 136 -13.68 -9.25 11.24
C ASN A 136 -13.87 -7.77 10.89
N THR A 137 -12.87 -6.93 11.18
CA THR A 137 -12.90 -5.51 10.77
C THR A 137 -13.01 -5.39 9.25
N LEU A 138 -12.25 -6.17 8.49
CA LEU A 138 -12.27 -6.16 7.02
C LEU A 138 -13.61 -6.68 6.45
N LYS A 139 -14.24 -7.66 7.11
CA LYS A 139 -15.61 -8.10 6.78
C LYS A 139 -16.63 -7.00 7.03
N SER A 140 -16.58 -6.34 8.19
CA SER A 140 -17.48 -5.21 8.48
C SER A 140 -17.31 -4.05 7.52
N LEU A 141 -16.10 -3.81 7.00
CA LEU A 141 -15.88 -2.84 5.92
C LEU A 141 -16.54 -3.25 4.61
N HIS A 142 -16.53 -4.55 4.29
CA HIS A 142 -17.23 -5.06 3.13
C HIS A 142 -18.75 -4.89 3.26
N GLU A 143 -19.31 -5.19 4.43
CA GLU A 143 -20.73 -4.94 4.72
C GLU A 143 -21.06 -3.44 4.67
N PHE A 144 -20.18 -2.58 5.20
CA PHE A 144 -20.31 -1.11 5.13
C PHE A 144 -20.37 -0.59 3.70
N ASN A 145 -19.64 -1.22 2.78
CA ASN A 145 -19.64 -0.88 1.37
C ASN A 145 -20.95 -1.27 0.63
N GLU A 146 -21.75 -2.17 1.20
CA GLU A 146 -23.03 -2.61 0.62
C GLU A 146 -24.24 -1.83 1.17
N MET A 147 -24.05 -0.99 2.19
CA MET A 147 -25.08 -0.10 2.75
C MET A 147 -25.23 1.18 1.91
#